data_AF-A0A6N6S0C8-F1
#
_entry.id   AF-A0A6N6S0C8-F1
#
_cell.length_a   1.000
_cell.length_b   1.000
_cell.length_c   1.000
_cell.angle_alpha   90.00
_cell.angle_beta   90.00
_cell.angle_gamma   90.00
#
_symmetry.space_group_name_H-M   'P 1'
#
loop_
_entity.id
_entity.type
_entity.pdbx_description
1 polymer ?
#
loop_
_entity_poly.entity_id
_entity_poly.type
_entity_poly.pdbx_seq_one_letter_code
_entity_poly.pdbx_strand_id
1 'polypeptide(L)'
;MLYDRKIAFSDTKKDEWELLKSKIGTGIELPLPDSERWFHAHTDGDDIIVESARLNVRPIMIYDPIRINFDEFQTVAAHYNSFLELQVRTMSDTHEVKDKVKNLRYVFMLIYHLL
;
A
#
# COMPACT_ATOMS: atom_id res chain seq x y z
N MET A 1 -5.82 13.06 -13.69
CA MET A 1 -6.28 13.57 -12.37
C MET A 1 -6.21 12.42 -11.35
N LEU A 2 -6.19 12.65 -10.04
CA LEU A 2 -6.24 11.57 -9.03
C LEU A 2 -7.45 10.62 -9.21
N TYR A 3 -8.53 11.12 -9.81
CA TYR A 3 -9.77 10.38 -10.08
C TYR A 3 -9.68 9.33 -11.20
N ASP A 4 -8.64 9.34 -12.05
CA ASP A 4 -8.47 8.35 -13.13
C ASP A 4 -7.94 6.99 -12.62
N ARG A 5 -7.66 6.87 -11.32
CA ARG A 5 -7.09 5.65 -10.70
C ARG A 5 -8.09 4.83 -9.90
N LYS A 6 -9.40 5.01 -10.13
CA LYS A 6 -10.39 4.12 -9.51
C LYS A 6 -10.20 2.70 -10.03
N ILE A 7 -10.29 1.73 -9.12
CA ILE A 7 -10.12 0.31 -9.44
C ILE A 7 -11.46 -0.39 -9.21
N ALA A 8 -11.86 -1.21 -10.17
CA ALA A 8 -12.97 -2.14 -10.02
C ALA A 8 -12.43 -3.46 -9.45
N PHE A 9 -12.32 -3.55 -8.12
CA PHE A 9 -11.85 -4.76 -7.44
C PHE A 9 -12.84 -5.91 -7.59
N SER A 10 -12.32 -7.13 -7.69
CA SER A 10 -13.10 -8.35 -7.53
C SER A 10 -13.79 -8.41 -6.16
N ASP A 11 -14.86 -9.20 -6.07
CA ASP A 11 -15.60 -9.37 -4.81
C ASP A 11 -14.69 -9.88 -3.69
N THR A 12 -13.81 -10.83 -4.02
CA THR A 12 -12.89 -11.44 -3.04
C THR A 12 -11.62 -10.61 -2.81
N LYS A 13 -11.22 -9.77 -3.77
CA LYS A 13 -9.93 -9.07 -3.86
C LYS A 13 -8.71 -9.99 -4.01
N LYS A 14 -8.90 -11.31 -4.18
CA LYS A 14 -7.78 -12.26 -4.30
C LYS A 14 -6.98 -12.08 -5.59
N ASP A 15 -7.67 -11.83 -6.70
CA ASP A 15 -7.00 -11.65 -7.99
C ASP A 15 -6.09 -10.41 -7.97
N GLU A 16 -6.53 -9.34 -7.32
CA GLU A 16 -5.75 -8.12 -7.15
C GLU A 16 -4.60 -8.31 -6.16
N TRP A 17 -4.75 -9.15 -5.14
CA TRP A 17 -3.66 -9.51 -4.24
C TRP A 17 -2.55 -10.28 -4.96
N GLU A 18 -2.91 -11.30 -5.73
CA GLU A 18 -1.94 -12.07 -6.52
C GLU A 18 -1.29 -11.19 -7.59
N LEU A 19 -2.06 -10.32 -8.24
CA LEU A 19 -1.52 -9.35 -9.20
C LEU A 19 -0.54 -8.40 -8.52
N LEU A 20 -0.88 -7.86 -7.35
CA LEU A 20 -0.03 -6.97 -6.57
C LEU A 20 1.29 -7.66 -6.20
N LYS A 21 1.23 -8.87 -5.63
CA LYS A 21 2.40 -9.68 -5.31
C LYS A 21 3.26 -9.96 -6.55
N SER A 22 2.63 -10.25 -7.70
CA SER A 22 3.34 -10.50 -8.95
C SER A 22 4.13 -9.28 -9.46
N LYS A 23 3.57 -8.08 -9.26
CA LYS A 23 4.20 -6.80 -9.66
C LYS A 23 5.31 -6.38 -8.69
N ILE A 24 5.20 -6.71 -7.42
CA ILE A 24 6.25 -6.49 -6.42
C ILE A 24 7.42 -7.45 -6.69
N GLY A 25 7.12 -8.72 -6.95
CA GLY A 25 8.11 -9.75 -7.24
C GLY A 25 9.19 -9.82 -6.17
N THR A 26 10.46 -9.77 -6.58
CA THR A 26 11.62 -9.87 -5.69
C THR A 26 11.94 -8.58 -4.92
N GLY A 27 11.29 -7.46 -5.24
CA GLY A 27 11.57 -6.18 -4.61
C GLY A 27 11.30 -4.97 -5.50
N ILE A 28 10.64 -3.96 -4.94
CA ILE A 28 10.39 -2.68 -5.58
C ILE A 28 10.51 -1.54 -4.57
N GLU A 29 10.96 -0.37 -5.03
CA GLU A 29 10.96 0.84 -4.21
C GLU A 29 9.88 1.82 -4.69
N LEU A 30 9.11 2.35 -3.74
CA LEU A 30 8.01 3.25 -4.03
C LEU A 30 8.08 4.52 -3.15
N PRO A 31 7.70 5.68 -3.70
CA PRO A 31 7.60 6.92 -2.93
C PRO A 31 6.36 6.92 -2.06
N LEU A 32 6.44 7.61 -0.93
CA LEU A 32 5.28 8.01 -0.16
C LEU A 32 4.66 9.27 -0.77
N PRO A 33 3.34 9.48 -0.69
CA PRO A 33 2.65 10.53 -1.45
C PRO A 33 2.81 11.92 -0.82
N ASP A 34 3.03 11.95 0.49
CA ASP A 34 3.15 13.13 1.35
C ASP A 34 4.61 13.48 1.67
N SER A 35 5.58 12.72 1.13
CA SER A 35 7.00 12.99 1.37
C SER A 35 7.87 12.53 0.22
N GLU A 36 9.03 13.16 0.02
CA GLU A 36 10.07 12.66 -0.89
C GLU A 36 10.73 11.35 -0.40
N ARG A 37 10.17 10.69 0.62
CA ARG A 37 10.72 9.47 1.22
C ARG A 37 10.16 8.22 0.54
N TRP A 38 11.00 7.19 0.48
CA TRP A 38 10.73 5.94 -0.22
C TRP A 38 10.85 4.76 0.73
N PHE A 39 10.11 3.69 0.43
CA PHE A 39 10.21 2.39 1.09
C PHE A 39 10.47 1.29 0.07
N HIS A 40 11.06 0.19 0.52
CA HIS A 40 11.25 -1.03 -0.26
C HIS A 40 10.17 -2.05 0.12
N ALA A 41 9.53 -2.68 -0.85
CA ALA A 41 8.56 -3.75 -0.66
C ALA A 41 8.99 -4.99 -1.44
N HIS A 42 8.91 -6.16 -0.84
CA HIS A 42 9.16 -7.46 -1.50
C HIS A 42 8.17 -8.51 -1.00
N THR A 43 8.03 -9.63 -1.70
CA THR A 43 7.18 -10.74 -1.24
C THR A 43 7.97 -11.75 -0.41
N ASP A 44 7.33 -12.29 0.64
CA ASP A 44 7.82 -13.40 1.46
C ASP A 44 6.67 -14.40 1.68
N GLY A 45 6.64 -15.45 0.85
CA GLY A 45 5.53 -16.40 0.84
C GLY A 45 4.23 -15.74 0.39
N ASP A 46 3.23 -15.72 1.26
CA ASP A 46 1.94 -15.08 1.00
C ASP A 46 1.89 -13.61 1.45
N ASP A 47 2.91 -13.14 2.17
CA ASP A 47 2.93 -11.78 2.73
C ASP A 47 3.80 -10.83 1.91
N ILE A 48 3.54 -9.53 2.06
CA ILE A 48 4.39 -8.46 1.56
C ILE A 48 5.18 -7.89 2.73
N ILE A 49 6.49 -7.78 2.56
CA ILE A 49 7.41 -7.22 3.54
C ILE A 49 7.83 -5.82 3.10
N VAL A 50 7.69 -4.85 3.99
CA VAL A 50 8.06 -3.45 3.80
C VAL A 50 9.22 -3.07 4.71
N GLU A 51 10.25 -2.48 4.11
CA GLU A 51 11.51 -2.09 4.75
C GLU A 51 11.96 -0.70 4.30
N SER A 52 13.02 -0.20 4.94
CA SER A 52 13.70 1.01 4.48
C SER A 52 14.22 0.83 3.04
N ALA A 53 14.03 1.86 2.20
CA ALA A 53 14.60 1.85 0.85
C ALA A 53 16.14 1.74 0.87
N ARG A 54 16.69 1.10 -0.15
CA ARG A 54 18.11 0.74 -0.28
C ARG A 54 18.82 1.50 -1.41
N LEU A 55 18.15 1.79 -2.52
CA LEU A 55 18.74 2.47 -3.68
C LEU A 55 18.81 3.98 -3.45
N ASN A 56 19.42 4.71 -4.38
CA ASN A 56 19.74 6.16 -4.35
C ASN A 56 18.52 7.11 -4.22
N VAL A 57 17.71 6.92 -3.20
CA VAL A 57 16.50 7.68 -2.85
C VAL A 57 16.58 8.07 -1.38
N ARG A 58 15.69 8.95 -0.92
CA ARG A 58 15.61 9.32 0.50
C ARG A 58 14.82 8.25 1.24
N PRO A 59 15.44 7.39 2.07
CA PRO A 59 14.69 6.31 2.72
C PRO A 59 13.79 6.85 3.84
N ILE A 60 12.63 6.22 4.03
CA ILE A 60 11.93 6.24 5.31
C ILE A 60 12.62 5.25 6.25
N MET A 61 12.94 5.68 7.48
CA MET A 61 13.49 4.78 8.48
C MET A 61 12.40 3.86 9.02
N ILE A 62 12.54 2.58 8.72
CA ILE A 62 11.76 1.46 9.25
C ILE A 62 12.73 0.60 10.04
N TYR A 63 12.55 0.56 11.36
CA TYR A 63 13.45 -0.16 12.28
C TYR A 63 13.19 -1.67 12.27
N ASP A 64 11.92 -2.07 12.21
CA ASP A 64 11.49 -3.46 12.12
C ASP A 64 10.71 -3.66 10.81
N PRO A 65 11.03 -4.70 10.01
CA PRO A 65 10.28 -5.00 8.79
C PRO A 65 8.78 -5.13 9.07
N ILE A 66 7.99 -4.47 8.25
CA ILE A 66 6.54 -4.46 8.36
C ILE A 66 6.00 -5.59 7.48
N ARG A 67 5.20 -6.48 8.07
CA ARG A 67 4.55 -7.57 7.36
C ARG A 67 3.10 -7.19 7.08
N ILE A 68 2.73 -7.21 5.81
CA ILE A 68 1.38 -6.94 5.29
C ILE A 68 0.81 -8.25 4.79
N ASN A 69 -0.35 -8.63 5.32
CA ASN A 69 -1.08 -9.82 4.92
C ASN A 69 -2.29 -9.48 4.04
N PHE A 70 -2.96 -10.53 3.56
CA PHE A 70 -4.15 -10.39 2.73
C PHE A 70 -5.30 -9.67 3.42
N ASP A 71 -5.53 -9.86 4.72
CA ASP A 71 -6.64 -9.23 5.44
C ASP A 71 -6.47 -7.70 5.53
N GLU A 72 -5.24 -7.23 5.76
CA GLU A 72 -4.91 -5.80 5.71
C GLU A 72 -5.13 -5.23 4.31
N PHE A 73 -4.68 -5.95 3.28
CA PHE A 73 -4.91 -5.58 1.89
C PHE A 73 -6.40 -5.50 1.55
N GLN A 74 -7.16 -6.54 1.90
CA GLN A 74 -8.59 -6.65 1.60
C GLN A 74 -9.37 -5.48 2.21
N THR A 75 -9.03 -5.13 3.45
CA THR A 75 -9.64 -4.00 4.17
C THR A 75 -9.36 -2.69 3.44
N VAL A 76 -8.11 -2.42 3.04
CA VAL A 76 -7.78 -1.18 2.34
C VAL A 76 -8.37 -1.14 0.94
N ALA A 77 -8.35 -2.26 0.20
CA ALA A 77 -8.93 -2.37 -1.12
C ALA A 77 -10.45 -2.08 -1.12
N ALA A 78 -11.17 -2.54 -0.08
CA ALA A 78 -12.60 -2.25 0.08
C ALA A 78 -12.90 -0.75 0.23
N HIS A 79 -11.97 0.02 0.77
CA HIS A 79 -12.12 1.47 1.01
C HIS A 79 -11.31 2.34 0.03
N TYR A 80 -10.53 1.74 -0.87
CA TYR A 80 -9.55 2.43 -1.70
C TYR A 80 -10.17 3.55 -2.55
N ASN A 81 -11.29 3.28 -3.24
CA ASN A 81 -11.92 4.30 -4.08
C ASN A 81 -12.47 5.47 -3.25
N SER A 82 -12.98 5.21 -2.04
CA SER A 82 -13.40 6.26 -1.10
C SER A 82 -12.20 7.06 -0.58
N PHE A 83 -11.09 6.39 -0.33
CA PHE A 83 -9.83 7.05 0.03
C PHE A 83 -9.31 7.93 -1.11
N LEU A 84 -9.41 7.54 -2.39
CA LEU A 84 -9.01 8.41 -3.49
C LEU A 84 -9.78 9.74 -3.56
N GLU A 85 -11.07 9.71 -3.20
CA GLU A 85 -11.95 10.89 -3.21
C GLU A 85 -11.68 11.83 -2.03
N LEU A 86 -11.28 11.26 -0.88
CA LEU A 86 -10.77 12.01 0.26
C LEU A 86 -9.30 12.33 0.01
N GLN A 87 -8.95 13.56 -0.37
CA GLN A 87 -7.54 13.95 -0.61
C GLN A 87 -6.58 13.29 0.40
N VAL A 88 -5.50 12.66 -0.06
CA VAL A 88 -4.56 11.84 0.74
C VAL A 88 -4.20 12.41 2.13
N ARG A 89 -4.18 13.75 2.28
CA ARG A 89 -3.96 14.45 3.55
C ARG A 89 -5.01 14.18 4.63
N THR A 90 -6.27 13.93 4.28
CA THR A 90 -7.38 13.63 5.20
C THR A 90 -7.58 12.12 5.44
N MET A 91 -6.78 11.24 4.84
CA MET A 91 -6.81 9.79 5.20
C MET A 91 -6.43 9.54 6.66
N SER A 92 -5.71 10.48 7.30
CA SER A 92 -5.45 10.45 8.73
C SER A 92 -6.71 10.60 9.60
N ASP A 93 -7.81 11.13 9.04
CA ASP A 93 -9.07 11.45 9.72
C ASP A 93 -10.14 10.35 9.59
N THR A 94 -9.95 9.34 8.73
CA THR A 94 -10.81 8.14 8.74
C THR A 94 -10.39 7.22 9.89
N HIS A 95 -10.70 7.68 11.11
CA HIS A 95 -10.39 7.01 12.37
C HIS A 95 -10.77 5.53 12.35
N GLU A 96 -11.90 5.19 11.71
CA GLU A 96 -12.43 3.83 11.69
C GLU A 96 -11.54 2.81 10.95
N VAL A 97 -10.81 3.21 9.90
CA VAL A 97 -9.94 2.28 9.15
C VAL A 97 -8.50 2.36 9.64
N LYS A 98 -8.06 3.53 10.10
CA LYS A 98 -6.73 3.74 10.69
C LYS A 98 -6.52 2.91 11.95
N ASP A 99 -7.56 2.75 12.77
CA ASP A 99 -7.49 1.93 13.98
C ASP A 99 -7.52 0.42 13.69
N LYS A 100 -8.08 0.02 12.53
CA LYS A 100 -8.21 -1.39 12.12
C LYS A 100 -7.05 -1.87 11.25
N VAL A 101 -6.39 -0.98 10.50
CA VAL A 101 -5.28 -1.32 9.58
C VAL A 101 -4.03 -0.59 10.00
N LYS A 102 -3.15 -1.30 10.71
CA LYS A 102 -1.88 -0.77 11.23
C LYS A 102 -0.99 -0.21 10.12
N ASN A 103 -1.01 -0.85 8.95
CA ASN A 103 -0.11 -0.54 7.84
C ASN A 103 -0.79 0.20 6.67
N LEU A 104 -1.95 0.84 6.91
CA LEU A 104 -2.82 1.45 5.88
C LEU A 104 -2.06 2.21 4.81
N ARG A 105 -1.15 3.09 5.22
CA ARG A 105 -0.37 3.94 4.31
C ARG A 105 0.41 3.12 3.29
N TYR A 106 1.10 2.07 3.73
CA TYR A 106 1.93 1.26 2.83
C TYR A 106 1.05 0.46 1.86
N VAL A 107 -0.03 -0.15 2.36
CA VAL A 107 -0.99 -0.89 1.54
C VAL A 107 -1.63 0.01 0.49
N PHE A 108 -2.07 1.21 0.88
CA PHE A 108 -2.64 2.18 -0.04
C PHE A 108 -1.64 2.57 -1.14
N MET A 109 -0.36 2.79 -0.77
CA MET A 109 0.67 3.14 -1.75
C MET A 109 1.03 2.02 -2.70
N LEU A 110 0.97 0.77 -2.23
CA LEU A 110 1.16 -0.40 -3.07
C LEU A 110 0.02 -0.52 -4.09
N ILE A 111 -1.23 -0.42 -3.65
CA ILE A 111 -2.40 -0.41 -4.54
C ILE A 111 -2.30 0.75 -5.54
N TYR A 112 -2.10 1.97 -5.05
CA TYR A 112 -2.11 3.18 -5.87
C TYR A 112 -1.08 3.15 -7.01
N HIS A 113 0.12 2.62 -6.76
CA HIS A 113 1.18 2.60 -7.76
C HIS A 113 1.15 1.37 -8.66
N LEU A 114 0.70 0.23 -8.14
CA LEU A 114 0.88 -1.05 -8.81
C LEU A 114 -0.41 -1.62 -9.38
N LEU A 115 -1.58 -1.21 -8.94
CA LEU A 115 -2.86 -1.65 -9.51
C LEU A 115 -3.48 -0.53 -10.35
#